data_AF-G4ZLB8-F1
#
_entry.id   AF-G4ZLB8-F1
#
_cell.length_a   1.000
_cell.length_b   1.000
_cell.length_c   1.000
_cell.angle_alpha   90.00
_cell.angle_beta   90.00
_cell.angle_gamma   90.00
#
_symmetry.space_group_name_H-M   'P 1'
#
loop_
_entity.id
_entity.type
_entity.pdbx_description
1 polymer ?
#
loop_
_entity_poly.entity_id
_entity_poly.type
_entity_poly.pdbx_seq_one_letter_code
_entity_poly.pdbx_strand_id
1 'polypeptide(L)'
;MSSTQTPPAEPTSAKRAVEQFDQEFQRYTTKQSGKSARAVAMARAELAKYNALVFQDKKLEEAGVKKGRMSPELRAAYEKKIKNLEEALDTFHRSVAGYNRTKAILSFVLLVAFALMMFFQPWAKHFDNPKDLTYAEYEALEEEPTPAETVKVTVEADAGLSDEL
;
A
#
# COMPACT_ATOMS: atom_id res chain seq x y z
N MET A 1 -21.08 35.21 9.73
CA MET A 1 -19.83 34.44 9.92
C MET A 1 -19.86 33.88 11.33
N SER A 2 -20.28 32.62 11.50
CA SER A 2 -20.26 31.95 12.81
C SER A 2 -18.99 31.14 12.93
N SER A 3 -18.10 31.57 13.83
CA SER A 3 -16.93 30.82 14.27
C SER A 3 -17.39 29.60 15.07
N THR A 4 -17.30 28.41 14.48
CA THR A 4 -17.51 27.13 15.19
C THR A 4 -16.36 26.96 16.19
N GLN A 5 -16.62 27.35 17.44
CA GLN A 5 -15.72 27.22 18.55
C GLN A 5 -15.61 25.73 18.93
N THR A 6 -14.44 25.14 18.72
CA THR A 6 -14.13 23.77 19.16
C THR A 6 -14.20 23.72 20.69
N PRO A 7 -14.94 22.77 21.31
CA PRO A 7 -14.96 22.69 22.77
C PRO A 7 -13.58 22.32 23.30
N PRO A 8 -13.18 22.84 24.48
CA PRO A 8 -11.86 22.61 25.05
C PRO A 8 -11.68 21.12 25.36
N ALA A 9 -10.56 20.56 24.91
CA ALA A 9 -10.20 19.17 25.16
C ALA A 9 -10.22 18.86 26.67
N GLU A 10 -11.01 17.86 27.06
CA GLU A 10 -11.00 17.32 28.42
C GLU A 10 -9.57 16.95 28.84
N PRO A 11 -9.17 17.17 30.11
CA PRO A 11 -7.85 16.80 30.58
C PRO A 11 -7.67 15.29 30.43
N THR A 12 -6.81 14.89 29.50
CA THR A 12 -6.45 13.51 29.25
C THR A 12 -5.93 12.92 30.56
N SER A 13 -6.78 12.16 31.26
CA SER A 13 -6.34 11.45 32.46
C SER A 13 -5.21 10.51 32.06
N ALA A 14 -4.21 10.33 32.94
CA ALA A 14 -3.04 9.51 32.64
C ALA A 14 -3.40 8.11 32.11
N LYS A 15 -4.55 7.55 32.52
CA LYS A 15 -5.08 6.28 32.01
C LYS A 15 -5.48 6.36 30.53
N ARG A 16 -6.17 7.42 30.13
CA ARG A 16 -6.57 7.66 28.72
C ARG A 16 -5.36 7.96 27.83
N ALA A 17 -4.34 8.64 28.35
CA ALA A 17 -3.09 8.88 27.66
C ALA A 17 -2.29 7.58 27.45
N VAL A 18 -2.28 6.68 28.44
CA VAL A 18 -1.66 5.35 28.32
C VAL A 18 -2.40 4.48 27.32
N GLU A 19 -3.73 4.49 27.30
CA GLU A 19 -4.53 3.75 26.31
C GLU A 19 -4.37 4.28 24.89
N GLN A 20 -4.30 5.60 24.70
CA GLN A 20 -4.00 6.21 23.39
C GLN A 20 -2.56 5.91 22.95
N PHE A 21 -1.60 5.94 23.87
CA PHE A 21 -0.24 5.52 23.60
C PHE A 21 -0.18 4.04 23.21
N ASP A 22 -0.86 3.14 23.93
CA ASP A 22 -0.85 1.72 23.63
C ASP A 22 -1.55 1.40 22.30
N GLN A 23 -2.64 2.10 21.94
CA GLN A 23 -3.27 1.97 20.62
C GLN A 23 -2.39 2.47 19.47
N GLU A 24 -1.70 3.60 19.66
CA GLU A 24 -0.69 4.09 18.73
C GLU A 24 0.47 3.08 18.63
N PHE A 25 0.95 2.57 19.76
CA PHE A 25 2.03 1.59 19.83
C PHE A 25 1.64 0.27 19.17
N GLN A 26 0.39 -0.18 19.31
CA GLN A 26 -0.16 -1.33 18.61
C GLN A 26 -0.27 -1.07 17.10
N ARG A 27 -0.66 0.13 16.65
CA ARG A 27 -0.62 0.50 15.22
C ARG A 27 0.79 0.43 14.61
N TYR A 28 1.82 0.77 15.38
CA TYR A 28 3.21 0.68 14.91
C TYR A 28 3.86 -0.69 15.11
N THR A 29 3.34 -1.55 16.00
CA THR A 29 3.92 -2.87 16.32
C THR A 29 3.17 -4.06 15.69
N THR A 30 1.94 -3.87 15.20
CA THR A 30 1.17 -4.92 14.49
C THR A 30 1.66 -5.16 13.05
N LYS A 31 2.50 -4.28 12.50
CA LYS A 31 3.18 -4.54 11.22
C LYS A 31 4.41 -5.42 11.48
N GLN A 32 4.40 -6.68 11.06
CA GLN A 32 5.58 -7.56 11.04
C GLN A 32 6.82 -6.88 10.40
N SER A 33 6.60 -5.92 9.49
CA SER A 33 7.64 -5.06 8.89
C SER A 33 8.29 -4.06 9.86
N GLY A 34 7.54 -3.49 10.83
CA GLY A 34 8.08 -2.54 11.82
C GLY A 34 8.93 -3.22 12.89
N LYS A 35 8.52 -4.41 13.34
CA LYS A 35 9.31 -5.25 14.26
C LYS A 35 10.61 -5.73 13.63
N SER A 36 10.57 -6.15 12.36
CA SER A 36 11.78 -6.54 11.62
C SER A 36 12.69 -5.35 11.30
N ALA A 37 12.16 -4.19 10.94
CA ALA A 37 12.96 -2.99 10.73
C ALA A 37 13.67 -2.51 12.01
N ARG A 38 12.97 -2.53 13.17
CA ARG A 38 13.57 -2.22 14.47
C ARG A 38 14.61 -3.26 14.88
N ALA A 39 14.35 -4.54 14.66
CA ALA A 39 15.32 -5.62 14.92
C ALA A 39 16.57 -5.48 14.04
N VAL A 40 16.42 -5.15 12.76
CA VAL A 40 17.53 -4.88 11.84
C VAL A 40 18.33 -3.65 12.28
N ALA A 41 17.66 -2.58 12.72
CA ALA A 41 18.34 -1.40 13.26
C ALA A 41 19.12 -1.72 14.54
N MET A 42 18.55 -2.53 15.45
CA MET A 42 19.25 -3.02 16.65
C MET A 42 20.43 -3.91 16.29
N ALA A 43 20.28 -4.84 15.35
CA ALA A 43 21.36 -5.71 14.88
C ALA A 43 22.50 -4.90 14.25
N ARG A 44 22.20 -3.86 13.46
CA ARG A 44 23.21 -2.93 12.92
C ARG A 44 23.91 -2.14 14.02
N ALA A 45 23.18 -1.70 15.05
CA ALA A 45 23.75 -1.02 16.20
C ALA A 45 24.67 -1.95 17.02
N GLU A 46 24.30 -3.22 17.21
CA GLU A 46 25.14 -4.22 17.87
C GLU A 46 26.39 -4.57 17.06
N LEU A 47 26.24 -4.72 15.74
CA LEU A 47 27.37 -4.92 14.83
C LEU A 47 28.36 -3.75 14.90
N ALA A 48 27.87 -2.51 14.90
CA ALA A 48 28.73 -1.33 15.05
C ALA A 48 29.47 -1.31 16.39
N LYS A 49 28.83 -1.74 17.48
CA LYS A 49 29.47 -1.86 18.80
C LYS A 49 30.61 -2.90 18.78
N TYR A 50 30.35 -4.10 18.26
CA TYR A 50 31.37 -5.15 18.22
C TYR A 50 32.53 -4.78 17.28
N ASN A 51 32.23 -4.18 16.11
CA ASN A 51 33.26 -3.68 15.21
C ASN A 51 34.11 -2.58 15.84
N ALA A 52 33.51 -1.66 16.61
CA ALA A 52 34.27 -0.63 17.33
C ALA A 52 35.22 -1.24 18.37
N LEU A 53 34.78 -2.26 19.12
CA LEU A 53 35.61 -2.95 20.11
C LEU A 53 36.80 -3.67 19.45
N VAL A 54 36.56 -4.42 18.38
CA VAL A 54 37.63 -5.12 17.64
C VAL A 54 38.58 -4.11 16.98
N PHE A 55 38.07 -2.99 16.48
CA PHE A 55 38.89 -1.93 15.89
C PHE A 55 39.77 -1.25 16.94
N GLN A 56 39.25 -0.96 18.14
CA GLN A 56 40.03 -0.43 19.25
C GLN A 56 41.13 -1.40 19.67
N ASP A 57 40.83 -2.70 19.78
CA ASP A 57 41.84 -3.72 20.08
C ASP A 57 42.94 -3.77 19.01
N LYS A 58 42.57 -3.70 17.73
CA LYS A 58 43.52 -3.63 16.61
C LYS A 58 44.40 -2.37 16.70
N LYS A 59 43.85 -1.22 17.11
CA LYS A 59 44.61 0.01 17.32
C LYS A 59 45.60 -0.09 18.48
N LEU A 60 45.22 -0.78 19.56
CA LEU A 60 46.12 -1.06 20.69
C LEU A 60 47.26 -2.00 20.28
N GLU A 61 46.95 -3.00 19.45
CA GLU A 61 47.93 -3.91 18.85
C GLU A 61 48.92 -3.16 17.95
N GLU A 62 48.44 -2.31 17.05
CA GLU A 62 49.27 -1.45 16.20
C GLU A 62 50.17 -0.50 17.01
N ALA A 63 49.68 -0.01 18.16
CA ALA A 63 50.43 0.86 19.07
C ALA A 63 51.38 0.11 20.03
N GLY A 64 51.41 -1.23 20.01
CA GLY A 64 52.23 -2.05 20.90
C GLY A 64 51.83 -1.99 22.38
N VAL A 65 50.64 -1.47 22.70
CA VAL A 65 50.17 -1.27 24.09
C VAL A 65 49.49 -2.55 24.57
N LYS A 66 50.08 -3.22 25.58
CA LYS A 66 49.53 -4.45 26.17
C LYS A 66 48.39 -4.21 27.16
N LYS A 67 48.29 -3.02 27.73
CA LYS A 67 47.28 -2.68 28.75
C LYS A 67 45.93 -2.43 28.09
N GLY A 68 44.90 -3.18 28.48
CA GLY A 68 43.55 -3.06 27.92
C GLY A 68 43.32 -3.85 26.62
N ARG A 69 44.32 -4.63 26.17
CA ARG A 69 44.18 -5.52 25.01
C ARG A 69 43.23 -6.68 25.36
N MET A 70 42.34 -7.03 24.44
CA MET A 70 41.46 -8.18 24.59
C MET A 70 42.27 -9.48 24.51
N SER A 71 41.81 -10.51 25.22
CA SER A 71 42.38 -11.85 25.05
C SER A 71 42.05 -12.37 23.64
N PRO A 72 42.94 -13.18 23.03
CA PRO A 72 42.73 -13.67 21.66
C PRO A 72 41.46 -14.50 21.53
N GLU A 73 41.07 -15.23 22.59
CA GLU A 73 39.82 -16.00 22.64
C GLU A 73 38.58 -15.08 22.60
N LEU A 74 38.61 -13.98 23.37
CA LEU A 74 37.51 -13.02 23.44
C LEU A 74 37.36 -12.29 22.10
N ARG A 75 38.49 -11.92 21.46
CA ARG A 75 38.51 -11.32 20.12
C ARG A 75 37.91 -12.25 19.08
N ALA A 76 38.32 -13.52 19.05
CA ALA A 76 37.75 -14.51 18.14
C ALA A 76 36.23 -14.69 18.36
N ALA A 77 35.76 -14.64 19.60
CA ALA A 77 34.34 -14.70 19.92
C ALA A 77 33.56 -13.49 19.36
N TYR A 78 34.12 -12.27 19.45
CA TYR A 78 33.49 -11.07 18.86
C TYR A 78 33.51 -11.10 17.33
N GLU A 79 34.62 -11.49 16.71
CA GLU A 79 34.71 -11.65 15.25
C GLU A 79 33.71 -12.69 14.73
N LYS A 80 33.51 -13.80 15.46
CA LYS A 80 32.47 -14.78 15.15
C LYS A 80 31.06 -14.19 15.26
N LYS A 81 30.79 -13.40 16.30
CA LYS A 81 29.49 -12.71 16.47
C LYS A 81 29.22 -11.70 15.36
N ILE A 82 30.24 -10.95 14.93
CA ILE A 82 30.14 -10.00 13.81
C ILE A 82 29.74 -10.74 12.54
N LYS A 83 30.46 -11.80 12.18
CA LYS A 83 30.15 -12.61 10.98
C LYS A 83 28.74 -13.17 11.00
N ASN A 84 28.31 -13.72 12.14
CA ASN A 84 26.96 -14.26 12.28
C ASN A 84 25.88 -13.17 12.10
N LEU A 85 26.11 -11.97 12.64
CA LEU A 85 25.19 -10.84 12.48
C LEU A 85 25.15 -10.34 11.03
N GLU A 86 26.29 -10.27 10.35
CA GLU A 86 26.39 -9.91 8.93
C GLU A 86 25.64 -10.91 8.04
N GLU A 87 25.87 -12.21 8.25
CA GLU A 87 25.20 -13.26 7.49
C GLU A 87 23.68 -13.25 7.71
N ALA A 88 23.24 -13.02 8.94
CA ALA A 88 21.82 -12.89 9.27
C ALA A 88 21.18 -11.65 8.61
N LEU A 89 21.88 -10.51 8.60
CA LEU A 89 21.44 -9.28 7.92
C LEU A 89 21.34 -9.48 6.41
N ASP A 90 22.33 -10.12 5.79
CA ASP A 90 22.34 -10.41 4.36
C ASP A 90 21.23 -11.38 3.97
N THR A 91 21.02 -12.44 4.76
CA THR A 91 19.94 -13.40 4.55
C THR A 91 18.57 -12.72 4.67
N PHE A 92 18.41 -11.81 5.63
CA PHE A 92 17.21 -11.00 5.75
C PHE A 92 16.99 -10.13 4.50
N HIS A 93 18.02 -9.42 4.02
CA HIS A 93 17.91 -8.60 2.82
C HIS A 93 17.59 -9.42 1.57
N ARG A 94 18.19 -10.62 1.41
CA ARG A 94 17.88 -11.54 0.31
C ARG A 94 16.45 -12.06 0.37
N SER A 95 15.94 -12.41 1.56
CA SER A 95 14.57 -12.91 1.71
C SER A 95 13.52 -11.82 1.41
N VAL A 96 13.75 -10.59 1.87
CA VAL A 96 12.89 -9.44 1.54
C VAL A 96 12.90 -9.14 0.05
N ALA A 97 14.08 -9.16 -0.59
CA ALA A 97 14.18 -9.00 -2.04
C ALA A 97 13.46 -10.11 -2.81
N GLY A 98 13.57 -11.37 -2.34
CA GLY A 98 12.89 -12.52 -2.93
C GLY A 98 11.36 -12.40 -2.86
N TYR A 99 10.82 -11.98 -1.72
CA TYR A 99 9.36 -11.78 -1.56
C TYR A 99 8.81 -10.72 -2.52
N ASN A 100 9.51 -9.60 -2.68
CA ASN A 100 9.11 -8.57 -3.63
C ASN A 100 9.23 -9.02 -5.09
N ARG A 101 10.26 -9.81 -5.43
CA ARG A 101 10.40 -10.41 -6.77
C ARG A 101 9.23 -11.34 -7.10
N THR A 102 8.83 -12.20 -6.16
CA THR A 102 7.70 -13.11 -6.36
C THR A 102 6.38 -12.36 -6.55
N LYS A 103 6.14 -11.29 -5.78
CA LYS A 103 4.98 -10.42 -5.98
C LYS A 103 4.94 -9.79 -7.36
N ALA A 104 6.07 -9.25 -7.82
CA ALA A 104 6.18 -8.63 -9.13
C ALA A 104 5.93 -9.64 -10.26
N ILE A 105 6.46 -10.87 -10.12
CA ILE A 105 6.20 -11.94 -11.09
C ILE A 105 4.72 -12.32 -11.08
N LEU A 106 4.09 -12.51 -9.92
CA LEU A 106 2.67 -12.83 -9.84
C LEU A 106 1.80 -11.74 -10.46
N SER A 107 2.09 -10.46 -10.15
CA SER A 107 1.35 -9.33 -10.73
C SER A 107 1.52 -9.26 -12.24
N PHE A 108 2.73 -9.54 -12.74
CA PHE A 108 3.00 -9.53 -14.17
C PHE A 108 2.27 -10.67 -14.90
N VAL A 109 2.31 -11.89 -14.34
CA VAL A 109 1.58 -13.04 -14.89
C VAL A 109 0.08 -12.78 -14.92
N LEU A 110 -0.48 -12.20 -13.86
CA LEU A 110 -1.88 -11.83 -13.83
C LEU A 110 -2.23 -10.79 -14.90
N LEU A 111 -1.35 -9.81 -15.12
CA LEU A 111 -1.54 -8.76 -16.13
C LEU A 111 -1.49 -9.35 -17.55
N VAL A 112 -0.55 -10.27 -17.82
CA VAL A 112 -0.48 -11.00 -19.09
C VAL A 112 -1.74 -11.84 -19.31
N ALA A 113 -2.18 -12.58 -18.30
CA ALA A 113 -3.41 -13.38 -18.39
C ALA A 113 -4.64 -12.49 -18.65
N PHE A 114 -4.74 -11.35 -17.99
CA PHE A 114 -5.80 -10.37 -18.22
C PHE A 114 -5.76 -9.79 -19.63
N ALA A 115 -4.59 -9.43 -20.12
CA ALA A 115 -4.42 -8.93 -21.49
C ALA A 115 -4.84 -9.98 -22.53
N LEU A 116 -4.49 -11.25 -22.31
CA LEU A 116 -4.92 -12.36 -23.18
C LEU A 116 -6.43 -12.57 -23.10
N MET A 117 -7.04 -12.52 -21.91
CA MET A 117 -8.49 -12.57 -21.75
C MET A 117 -9.18 -11.46 -22.54
N MET A 118 -8.70 -10.22 -22.40
CA MET A 118 -9.25 -9.06 -23.10
C MET A 118 -9.00 -9.08 -24.61
N PHE A 119 -7.91 -9.70 -25.08
CA PHE A 119 -7.62 -9.83 -26.50
C PHE A 119 -8.48 -10.92 -27.16
N PHE A 120 -8.60 -12.09 -26.55
CA PHE A 120 -9.39 -13.19 -27.10
C PHE A 120 -10.89 -13.07 -26.83
N GLN A 121 -11.28 -12.20 -25.88
CA GLN A 121 -12.65 -11.94 -25.45
C GLN A 121 -13.53 -13.21 -25.48
N PRO A 122 -13.16 -14.28 -24.77
CA PRO A 122 -13.88 -15.56 -24.85
C PRO A 122 -15.36 -15.42 -24.46
N TRP A 123 -15.71 -14.38 -23.69
CA TRP A 123 -17.08 -14.03 -23.33
C TRP A 123 -17.88 -13.29 -24.41
N ALA A 124 -17.24 -12.71 -25.44
CA ALA A 124 -17.94 -11.96 -26.50
C ALA A 124 -19.06 -12.78 -27.16
N LYS A 125 -18.83 -14.10 -27.31
CA LYS A 125 -19.82 -15.05 -27.84
C LYS A 125 -21.11 -15.16 -27.03
N HIS A 126 -21.11 -14.71 -25.78
CA HIS A 126 -22.28 -14.72 -24.91
C HIS A 126 -23.08 -13.40 -24.95
N PHE A 127 -22.54 -12.36 -25.61
CA PHE A 127 -23.19 -11.07 -25.81
C PHE A 127 -23.75 -10.89 -27.23
N ASP A 128 -23.34 -11.73 -28.18
CA ASP A 128 -23.97 -11.82 -29.51
C ASP A 128 -25.27 -12.63 -29.43
N ASN A 129 -26.29 -12.10 -28.75
CA ASN A 129 -27.62 -12.68 -28.77
C ASN A 129 -28.37 -12.10 -29.98
N PRO A 130 -28.84 -12.90 -30.96
CA PRO A 130 -29.52 -12.41 -32.16
C PRO A 130 -30.89 -11.76 -31.89
N LYS A 131 -31.27 -11.61 -30.61
CA LYS A 131 -32.49 -10.95 -30.14
C LYS A 131 -32.22 -9.62 -29.42
N ASP A 132 -30.95 -9.27 -29.20
CA ASP A 132 -30.59 -7.99 -28.60
C ASP A 132 -30.60 -6.93 -29.71
N LEU A 133 -31.44 -5.89 -29.55
CA LEU A 133 -31.59 -4.84 -30.54
C LEU A 133 -30.25 -4.09 -30.71
N THR A 134 -29.89 -3.79 -31.94
CA THR A 134 -28.72 -2.96 -32.23
C THR A 134 -28.93 -1.53 -31.74
N TYR A 135 -27.84 -0.79 -31.46
CA TYR A 135 -27.95 0.60 -30.98
C TYR A 135 -28.81 1.49 -31.90
N ALA A 136 -28.75 1.26 -33.21
CA ALA A 136 -29.57 1.94 -34.21
C ALA A 136 -31.07 1.60 -34.10
N GLU A 137 -31.42 0.38 -33.69
CA GLU A 137 -32.80 -0.03 -33.46
C GLU A 137 -33.34 0.49 -32.12
N TYR A 138 -32.47 0.72 -31.12
CA TYR A 138 -32.83 1.43 -29.88
C TYR A 138 -33.13 2.92 -30.14
N GLU A 139 -32.33 3.60 -30.96
CA GLU A 139 -32.59 4.98 -31.38
C GLU A 139 -33.92 5.10 -32.13
N ALA A 140 -34.22 4.15 -33.01
CA ALA A 140 -35.48 4.13 -33.76
C ALA A 140 -36.72 3.89 -32.86
N LEU A 141 -36.56 3.24 -31.70
CA LEU A 141 -37.60 3.06 -30.69
C LEU A 141 -37.86 4.33 -29.88
N GLU A 142 -36.84 5.17 -29.68
CA GLU A 142 -37.00 6.49 -29.05
C GLU A 142 -37.59 7.54 -30.03
N GLU A 143 -37.45 7.32 -31.35
CA GLU A 143 -38.00 8.19 -32.39
C GLU A 143 -39.45 7.92 -32.79
N GLU A 144 -40.12 6.87 -32.30
CA GLU A 144 -41.58 6.82 -32.44
C GLU A 144 -42.19 7.87 -31.50
N PRO A 145 -42.82 8.95 -32.02
CA PRO A 145 -43.45 9.94 -31.18
C PRO A 145 -44.55 9.23 -30.39
N THR A 146 -44.37 9.14 -29.08
CA THR A 146 -45.43 8.66 -28.20
C THR A 146 -46.71 9.45 -28.50
N PRO A 147 -47.89 8.80 -28.58
CA PRO A 147 -49.15 9.47 -28.92
C PRO A 147 -49.56 10.59 -27.94
N ALA A 148 -48.80 10.81 -26.87
CA ALA A 148 -48.95 11.93 -25.96
C ALA A 148 -48.38 13.26 -26.52
N GLU A 149 -47.39 13.22 -27.42
CA GLU A 149 -46.77 14.44 -27.98
C GLU A 149 -47.56 15.01 -29.16
N THR A 150 -48.19 14.15 -29.97
CA THR A 150 -49.06 14.58 -31.09
C THR A 150 -50.33 15.29 -30.62
N VAL A 151 -50.80 15.02 -29.40
CA VAL A 151 -51.96 15.68 -28.78
C VAL A 151 -51.63 17.10 -28.30
N LYS A 152 -50.42 17.37 -27.81
CA LYS A 152 -50.04 18.72 -27.36
C LYS A 152 -49.89 19.70 -28.53
N VAL A 153 -49.30 19.25 -29.64
CA VAL A 153 -49.07 20.09 -30.82
C VAL A 153 -50.38 20.48 -31.51
N THR A 154 -51.40 19.62 -31.49
CA THR A 154 -52.71 19.93 -32.06
C THR A 154 -53.54 20.87 -31.18
N VAL A 155 -53.44 20.78 -29.85
CA VAL A 155 -54.20 21.64 -28.93
C VAL A 155 -53.65 23.08 -28.88
N GLU A 156 -52.34 23.28 -29.01
CA GLU A 156 -51.75 24.63 -29.04
C GLU A 156 -51.94 25.33 -30.40
N ALA A 157 -52.14 24.59 -31.50
CA ALA A 157 -52.42 25.16 -32.81
C ALA A 157 -53.87 25.65 -32.98
N ASP A 158 -54.83 25.10 -32.24
CA ASP A 158 -56.27 25.40 -32.37
C ASP A 158 -56.78 26.45 -31.35
N ALA A 159 -55.97 26.82 -30.35
CA ALA A 159 -56.35 27.78 -29.30
C ALA A 159 -55.99 29.25 -29.62
N GLY A 160 -55.46 29.53 -30.82
CA GLY A 160 -54.93 30.85 -31.21
C GLY A 160 -55.69 31.59 -32.30
N LEU A 161 -56.91 31.19 -32.66
CA LEU A 161 -57.62 31.74 -33.82
C LEU A 161 -59.13 32.00 -33.59
N SER A 162 -59.50 32.63 -32.48
CA SER A 162 -60.88 33.11 -32.27
C SER A 162 -60.98 34.35 -31.38
N ASP A 163 -60.26 35.42 -31.73
CA ASP A 163 -60.57 36.77 -31.25
C ASP A 163 -60.16 37.80 -32.32
N GLU A 164 -60.90 37.81 -33.43
CA GLU A 164 -61.13 38.97 -34.32
C GLU A 164 -62.07 38.52 -35.45
N LEU A 165 -63.38 38.66 -35.23
CA LEU A 165 -64.42 38.98 -36.22
C LEU A 165 -65.79 39.23 -35.55
#